data_AF-A0A562NCA0-F1
#
_entry.id   AF-A0A562NCA0-F1
#
_cell.length_a   1.000
_cell.length_b   1.000
_cell.length_c   1.000
_cell.angle_alpha   90.00
_cell.angle_beta   90.00
_cell.angle_gamma   90.00
#
_symmetry.space_group_name_H-M   'P 1'
#
loop_
_entity.id
_entity.type
_entity.pdbx_description
1 polymer ?
#
loop_
_entity_poly.entity_id
_entity_poly.type
_entity_poly.pdbx_seq_one_letter_code
_entity_poly.pdbx_strand_id
1 'polypeptide(L)'
;MYRSLKLISPPTAEIVSLGDAKLHLRVDGDDEDILIQGLIDAAVSYLDGADGVLGRALSPQDWEVVFCGDKAGELPLVPVIS
;
A
#
# COMPACT_ATOMS: atom_id res chain seq x y z
N MET A 1 -25.76 -5.09 -2.26
CA MET A 1 -24.59 -5.00 -3.16
C MET A 1 -23.39 -5.45 -2.36
N TYR A 2 -23.03 -6.73 -2.47
CA TYR A 2 -21.88 -7.28 -1.75
C TYR A 2 -20.69 -7.28 -2.70
N ARG A 3 -19.55 -6.75 -2.23
CA ARG A 3 -18.29 -6.73 -3.00
C ARG A 3 -17.18 -7.25 -2.11
N SER A 4 -16.31 -8.08 -2.65
CA SER A 4 -15.06 -8.50 -2.01
C SER A 4 -13.87 -8.01 -2.83
N LEU A 5 -12.84 -7.52 -2.14
CA LEU A 5 -11.55 -7.17 -2.71
C LEU A 5 -10.52 -8.17 -2.24
N LYS A 6 -9.67 -8.64 -3.14
CA LYS A 6 -8.57 -9.51 -2.83
C LYS A 6 -7.31 -8.97 -3.47
N LEU A 7 -6.29 -8.71 -2.64
CA LEU A 7 -4.97 -8.35 -3.11
C LEU A 7 -4.35 -9.58 -3.81
N ILE A 8 -3.92 -9.42 -5.06
CA ILE A 8 -3.26 -10.46 -5.85
C ILE A 8 -1.74 -10.26 -5.82
N SER A 9 -1.29 -9.04 -6.15
CA SER A 9 0.12 -8.66 -6.15
C SER A 9 0.33 -7.48 -5.19
N PRO A 10 1.14 -7.63 -4.12
CA PRO A 10 1.51 -6.52 -3.26
C PRO A 10 2.32 -5.47 -4.03
N PRO A 11 2.44 -4.25 -3.49
CA PRO A 11 3.22 -3.21 -4.14
C PRO A 11 4.68 -3.66 -4.28
N THR A 12 5.20 -3.55 -5.50
CA THR A 12 6.57 -4.00 -5.85
C THR A 12 7.62 -2.92 -5.64
N ALA A 13 7.21 -1.66 -5.53
CA ALA A 13 8.08 -0.54 -5.23
C ALA A 13 7.95 -0.17 -3.75
N GLU A 14 9.09 -0.04 -3.06
CA GLU A 14 9.14 0.61 -1.76
C GLU A 14 8.73 2.08 -1.90
N ILE A 15 7.68 2.49 -1.18
CA ILE A 15 7.18 3.88 -1.21
C ILE A 15 8.24 4.85 -0.66
N VAL A 16 8.99 4.40 0.35
CA VAL A 16 10.14 5.09 0.91
C VAL A 16 11.22 4.04 1.12
N SER A 17 12.41 4.28 0.57
CA SER A 17 13.54 3.39 0.81
C SER A 17 14.11 3.58 2.22
N LEU A 18 14.75 2.54 2.76
CA LEU A 18 15.46 2.64 4.04
C LEU A 18 16.50 3.77 4.04
N GLY A 19 17.20 3.98 2.91
CA GLY A 19 18.17 5.05 2.75
C GLY A 19 17.55 6.45 2.84
N ASP A 20 16.41 6.67 2.19
CA ASP A 20 15.67 7.94 2.26
C ASP A 20 15.15 8.21 3.68
N ALA A 21 14.66 7.15 4.35
CA ALA A 21 14.21 7.24 5.73
C ALA A 21 15.36 7.56 6.69
N LYS A 22 16.51 6.92 6.53
CA LYS A 22 17.72 7.21 7.32
C LYS A 22 18.21 8.63 7.12
N LEU A 23 18.21 9.12 5.87
CA LEU A 23 18.57 10.51 5.57
C LEU A 23 17.61 11.50 6.24
N HIS A 24 16.30 11.21 6.25
CA HIS A 24 15.30 12.02 6.93
C HIS A 24 15.49 12.05 8.45
N LEU A 25 15.85 10.90 9.03
CA LEU A 25 16.10 10.72 10.47
C LEU A 25 17.51 11.14 10.91
N ARG A 26 18.41 11.42 9.96
CA ARG A 26 19.85 11.71 10.19
C ARG A 26 20.59 10.57 10.88
N VAL A 27 20.34 9.35 10.43
CA VAL A 27 20.98 8.12 10.91
C VAL A 27 22.04 7.69 9.90
N ASP A 28 23.30 7.64 10.35
CA ASP A 28 24.45 7.27 9.49
C ASP A 28 24.87 5.79 9.67
N GLY A 29 24.52 5.17 10.80
CA GLY A 29 24.83 3.76 11.13
C GLY A 29 23.74 2.77 10.70
N ASP A 30 23.93 1.48 10.96
CA ASP A 30 23.03 0.38 10.61
C ASP A 30 22.30 -0.26 11.80
N ASP A 31 22.62 0.17 13.04
CA ASP A 31 22.02 -0.34 14.27
C ASP A 31 20.48 -0.20 14.28
N GLU A 32 19.95 0.88 13.70
CA GLU A 32 18.51 1.15 13.63
C GLU A 32 17.81 0.62 12.38
N ASP A 33 18.51 -0.05 11.45
CA ASP A 33 17.94 -0.44 10.15
C ASP A 33 16.67 -1.30 10.30
N ILE A 34 16.69 -2.27 11.21
CA ILE A 34 15.55 -3.14 11.49
C ILE A 34 14.36 -2.33 12.04
N LEU A 35 14.62 -1.37 12.93
CA LEU A 35 13.58 -0.53 13.51
C LEU A 35 12.97 0.40 12.46
N ILE A 36 13.82 1.04 11.64
CA ILE A 36 13.40 1.97 10.59
C ILE A 36 12.57 1.21 9.54
N GLN A 37 13.00 0.02 9.14
CA GLN A 37 12.22 -0.83 8.23
C GLN A 37 10.84 -1.17 8.82
N GLY A 38 10.78 -1.57 10.09
CA GLY A 38 9.51 -1.87 10.75
C GLY A 38 8.57 -0.65 10.85
N LEU A 39 9.12 0.56 11.02
CA LEU A 39 8.34 1.80 10.99
C LEU A 39 7.80 2.12 9.60
N ILE A 40 8.60 1.89 8.55
CA ILE A 40 8.16 2.02 7.15
C ILE A 40 6.99 1.04 6.90
N ASP A 41 7.17 -0.23 7.23
CA ASP A 41 6.16 -1.28 7.00
C ASP A 41 4.83 -0.97 7.73
N ALA A 42 4.91 -0.50 8.98
CA ALA A 42 3.75 -0.10 9.75
C ALA A 42 3.03 1.12 9.13
N ALA A 43 3.79 2.11 8.66
CA ALA A 43 3.22 3.29 8.01
C ALA A 43 2.54 2.93 6.68
N VAL A 44 3.16 2.07 5.87
CA VAL A 44 2.58 1.57 4.62
C VAL A 44 1.29 0.79 4.92
N SER A 45 1.31 -0.14 5.87
CA SER A 45 0.12 -0.92 6.23
C SER A 45 -1.04 -0.06 6.75
N TYR A 46 -0.76 1.09 7.37
CA TYR A 46 -1.79 1.98 7.90
C TYR A 46 -2.39 2.89 6.80
N LEU A 47 -1.57 3.31 5.85
CA LEU A 47 -1.96 4.29 4.83
C LEU A 47 -2.49 3.65 3.55
N ASP A 48 -1.91 2.52 3.14
CA ASP A 48 -2.05 1.91 1.83
C ASP A 48 -3.14 0.85 1.75
N GLY A 49 -3.70 0.67 0.56
CA GLY A 49 -4.67 -0.38 0.24
C GLY A 49 -6.12 0.01 0.54
N ALA A 50 -7.02 -0.94 0.26
CA ALA A 50 -8.47 -0.74 0.38
C ALA A 50 -8.95 -0.47 1.82
N ASP A 51 -8.23 -1.04 2.80
CA ASP A 51 -8.52 -0.91 4.23
C ASP A 51 -7.62 0.15 4.91
N GLY A 52 -6.66 0.73 4.18
CA GLY A 52 -5.82 1.82 4.65
C GLY A 52 -6.62 3.12 4.82
N VAL A 53 -6.15 4.03 5.68
CA VAL A 53 -6.88 5.27 6.00
C VAL A 53 -7.10 6.16 4.78
N LEU A 54 -6.24 6.09 3.77
CA LEU A 54 -6.40 6.86 2.55
C LEU A 54 -7.40 6.25 1.57
N GLY A 55 -7.71 4.95 1.71
CA GLY A 55 -8.56 4.20 0.77
C GLY A 55 -8.01 4.21 -0.66
N ARG A 56 -6.68 4.29 -0.81
CA ARG A 56 -5.98 4.46 -2.09
C ARG A 56 -4.76 3.55 -2.12
N ALA A 57 -4.39 3.12 -3.32
CA ALA A 57 -3.12 2.46 -3.57
C ALA A 57 -2.02 3.53 -3.75
N LEU A 58 -1.01 3.51 -2.87
CA LEU A 58 0.14 4.42 -2.91
C LEU A 58 1.21 3.97 -3.93
N SER A 59 1.22 2.68 -4.26
CA SER A 59 2.08 2.06 -5.28
C SER A 59 1.24 1.15 -6.18
N PRO A 60 1.65 0.87 -7.43
CA PRO A 60 0.98 -0.10 -8.30
C PRO A 60 0.77 -1.45 -7.61
N GLN A 61 -0.46 -1.95 -7.64
CA GLN A 61 -0.90 -3.19 -7.01
C GLN A 61 -1.98 -3.84 -7.87
N ASP A 62 -1.99 -5.17 -7.90
CA ASP A 62 -3.03 -5.93 -8.60
C ASP A 62 -4.11 -6.37 -7.61
N TRP A 63 -5.35 -6.01 -7.91
CA TRP A 63 -6.50 -6.34 -7.08
C TRP A 63 -7.58 -7.07 -7.89
N GLU A 64 -8.08 -8.16 -7.33
CA GLU A 64 -9.27 -8.85 -7.83
C GLU A 64 -10.51 -8.28 -7.12
N VAL A 65 -11.49 -7.88 -7.92
CA VAL A 65 -12.77 -7.34 -7.44
C VAL A 65 -13.89 -8.25 -7.87
N VAL A 66 -14.64 -8.79 -6.92
CA VAL A 66 -15.84 -9.59 -7.20
C VAL A 66 -17.08 -8.75 -6.93
N PHE A 67 -17.89 -8.53 -7.96
CA PHE A 67 -19.18 -7.87 -7.84
C PHE A 67 -20.28 -8.92 -7.74
N CYS A 68 -21.07 -8.90 -6.66
CA CYS A 68 -22.28 -9.69 -6.55
C CYS A 68 -23.50 -8.81 -6.91
N GLY A 69 -23.97 -8.91 -8.16
CA GLY A 69 -25.13 -8.18 -8.68
C GLY A 69 -25.14 -8.05 -10.21
N ASP A 70 -26.24 -7.51 -10.74
CA ASP A 70 -26.50 -7.25 -12.17
C ASP A 70 -26.02 -5.86 -12.64
N LYS A 71 -25.45 -5.06 -11.73
CA LYS A 71 -24.93 -3.72 -12.00
C LYS A 71 -23.41 -3.70 -11.96
N ALA A 72 -22.79 -3.07 -12.97
CA ALA A 72 -21.39 -2.69 -12.93
C ALA A 72 -21.17 -1.75 -11.74
N GLY A 73 -20.32 -2.14 -10.79
CA GLY A 73 -20.02 -1.34 -9.60
C GLY A 73 -18.89 -0.35 -9.84
N GLU A 74 -18.82 0.69 -9.01
CA GLU A 74 -17.70 1.64 -9.02
C GLU A 74 -16.41 0.97 -8.54
N LEU A 75 -15.30 1.27 -9.23
CA LEU A 75 -13.97 0.81 -8.86
C LEU A 75 -13.51 1.56 -7.60
N PRO A 76 -13.09 0.85 -6.54
CA PRO A 76 -12.79 1.49 -5.25
C PRO A 76 -11.42 2.12 -5.14
N LEU A 77 -10.43 1.57 -5.84
CA LEU A 77 -9.05 1.99 -5.73
C LEU A 77 -8.72 2.84 -6.96
N VAL A 78 -8.49 4.12 -6.71
CA VAL A 78 -8.08 5.09 -7.73
C VAL A 78 -6.73 5.70 -7.31
N PRO A 79 -5.77 5.88 -8.22
CA PRO A 79 -5.86 5.70 -9.67
C PRO A 79 -5.77 4.24 -10.14
N VAL A 80 -6.52 3.92 -11.20
CA VAL A 80 -6.45 2.63 -11.89
C VAL A 80 -5.53 2.79 -13.09
N ILE A 81 -4.54 1.90 -13.20
CA ILE A 81 -3.69 1.78 -14.39
C ILE A 81 -4.03 0.45 -15.07
N SER A 82 -4.06 0.44 -16.41
CA SER A 82 -4.35 -0.73 -17.24
C SER A 82 -3.08 -1.31 -17.85
#